data_AF-A0AAW8I7U5-F1
#
_entry.id   AF-A0AAW8I7U5-F1
#
_cell.length_a   1.000
_cell.length_b   1.000
_cell.length_c   1.000
_cell.angle_alpha   90.00
_cell.angle_beta   90.00
_cell.angle_gamma   90.00
#
_symmetry.space_group_name_H-M   'P 1'
#
loop_
_entity.id
_entity.type
_entity.pdbx_description
1 polymer ?
#
loop_
_entity_poly.entity_id
_entity_poly.type
_entity_poly.pdbx_seq_one_letter_code
_entity_poly.pdbx_strand_id
1 'polypeptide(L)'
;MKTKLITSLFILISTFSFAQKKVNSDDQAIRKSMVYFANTIKYKKLDQTVDSIYPKFFTIVNKEQFTQMLNMTYNNPFVKIDVLDMKFISVGKPELIEGENFSITSYYLKLKADVSSMNEQMKKSVSEMLEKKYGKGSVEYLAKEDAYIINAPMKMVAVSKDKKDWKVVFADKEYKKQLTKVLPKKILDKL
;
A
#
# COMPACT_ATOMS: atom_id res chain seq x y z
N MET A 1 26.98 -53.99 13.53
CA MET A 1 27.51 -52.60 13.51
C MET A 1 26.99 -51.75 12.36
N LYS A 2 26.84 -52.29 11.13
CA LYS A 2 26.42 -51.52 9.93
C LYS A 2 25.03 -50.87 10.05
N THR A 3 24.07 -51.52 10.68
CA THR A 3 22.71 -50.98 10.89
C THR A 3 22.64 -49.83 11.89
N LYS A 4 23.46 -49.86 12.95
CA LYS A 4 23.57 -48.75 13.94
C LYS A 4 24.21 -47.49 13.34
N LEU A 5 25.17 -47.67 12.41
CA LEU A 5 25.83 -46.56 11.72
C LEU A 5 24.85 -45.82 10.79
N ILE A 6 23.97 -46.56 10.10
CA ILE A 6 22.96 -46.00 9.20
C ILE A 6 21.87 -45.26 9.98
N THR A 7 21.44 -45.78 11.14
CA THR A 7 20.46 -45.09 11.99
C THR A 7 21.03 -43.82 12.61
N SER A 8 22.28 -43.83 13.08
CA SER A 8 22.94 -42.61 13.56
C SER A 8 23.11 -41.55 12.47
N LEU A 9 23.38 -41.96 11.22
CA LEU A 9 23.50 -41.03 10.08
C LEU A 9 22.15 -40.37 9.73
N PHE A 10 21.04 -41.11 9.82
CA PHE A 10 19.68 -40.58 9.57
C PHE A 10 19.24 -39.55 10.62
N ILE A 11 19.65 -39.73 11.88
CA ILE A 11 19.39 -38.79 12.99
C ILE A 11 20.24 -37.51 12.83
N LEU A 12 21.45 -37.61 12.27
CA LEU A 12 22.29 -36.45 12.04
C LEU A 12 21.79 -35.59 10.88
N ILE A 13 21.13 -36.17 9.89
CA ILE A 13 20.60 -35.43 8.73
C ILE A 13 19.28 -34.73 9.06
N SER A 14 18.48 -35.26 10.00
CA SER A 14 17.22 -34.63 10.41
C SER A 14 17.41 -33.33 11.21
N THR A 15 18.58 -33.08 11.80
CA THR A 15 18.87 -31.82 12.49
C THR A 15 19.22 -30.68 11.54
N PHE A 16 19.57 -30.95 10.27
CA PHE A 16 19.86 -29.93 9.26
C PHE A 16 18.63 -29.47 8.45
N SER A 17 17.47 -30.10 8.62
CA SER A 17 16.25 -29.82 7.82
C SER A 17 15.41 -28.64 8.32
N PHE A 18 15.85 -27.90 9.34
CA PHE A 18 15.19 -26.67 9.80
C PHE A 18 15.95 -25.40 9.41
N ALA A 19 16.53 -25.35 8.22
CA ALA A 19 16.75 -24.08 7.53
C ALA A 19 15.43 -23.59 6.90
N GLN A 20 14.36 -23.50 7.70
CA GLN A 20 13.18 -22.76 7.28
C GLN A 20 13.63 -21.31 7.09
N LYS A 21 13.70 -20.87 5.83
CA LYS A 21 13.96 -19.49 5.42
C LYS A 21 13.17 -18.59 6.37
N LYS A 22 13.84 -17.96 7.35
CA LYS A 22 13.19 -17.11 8.36
C LYS A 22 12.29 -16.15 7.59
N VAL A 23 10.98 -16.39 7.63
CA VAL A 23 10.00 -15.42 7.14
C VAL A 23 10.31 -14.17 7.96
N ASN A 24 10.75 -13.12 7.28
CA ASN A 24 11.16 -11.90 7.94
C ASN A 24 9.95 -11.40 8.74
N SER A 25 10.01 -11.46 10.08
CA SER A 25 8.88 -11.08 10.95
C SER A 25 8.40 -9.66 10.63
N ASP A 26 9.33 -8.78 10.24
CA ASP A 26 9.04 -7.42 9.84
C ASP A 26 8.21 -7.39 8.53
N ASP A 27 8.54 -8.22 7.53
CA ASP A 27 7.79 -8.31 6.26
C ASP A 27 6.34 -8.72 6.52
N GLN A 28 6.13 -9.74 7.35
CA GLN A 28 4.79 -10.21 7.68
C GLN A 28 3.99 -9.14 8.45
N ALA A 29 4.60 -8.46 9.42
CA ALA A 29 3.95 -7.39 10.17
C ALA A 29 3.56 -6.21 9.27
N ILE A 30 4.46 -5.78 8.38
CA ILE A 30 4.18 -4.72 7.40
C ILE A 30 3.04 -5.11 6.47
N ARG A 31 3.08 -6.33 5.91
CA ARG A 31 1.99 -6.82 5.04
C ARG A 31 0.65 -6.81 5.76
N LYS A 32 0.62 -7.27 7.01
CA LYS A 32 -0.60 -7.27 7.82
C LYS A 32 -1.16 -5.86 7.99
N SER A 33 -0.34 -4.88 8.33
CA SER A 33 -0.78 -3.48 8.47
C SER A 33 -1.20 -2.85 7.14
N MET A 34 -0.50 -3.15 6.05
CA MET A 34 -0.84 -2.66 4.71
C MET A 34 -2.16 -3.27 4.21
N VAL A 35 -2.40 -4.56 4.43
CA VAL A 35 -3.68 -5.21 4.12
C VAL A 35 -4.79 -4.65 5.01
N TYR A 36 -4.52 -4.42 6.29
CA TYR A 36 -5.47 -3.77 7.19
C TYR A 36 -5.88 -2.38 6.63
N PHE A 37 -4.91 -1.51 6.32
CA PHE A 37 -5.18 -0.21 5.72
C PHE A 37 -5.94 -0.31 4.38
N ALA A 38 -5.54 -1.21 3.48
CA ALA A 38 -6.25 -1.40 2.21
C ALA A 38 -7.71 -1.81 2.43
N ASN A 39 -7.97 -2.65 3.43
CA ASN A 39 -9.32 -3.05 3.81
C ASN A 39 -10.10 -1.89 4.45
N THR A 40 -9.48 -0.99 5.23
CA THR A 40 -10.20 0.17 5.76
C THR A 40 -10.67 1.10 4.64
N ILE A 41 -9.84 1.31 3.61
CA ILE A 41 -10.23 2.06 2.40
C ILE A 41 -11.35 1.32 1.65
N LYS A 42 -11.16 0.03 1.35
CA LYS A 42 -12.12 -0.79 0.59
C LYS A 42 -13.51 -0.81 1.22
N TYR A 43 -13.56 -0.92 2.55
CA TYR A 43 -14.82 -0.97 3.30
C TYR A 43 -15.24 0.40 3.86
N LYS A 44 -14.65 1.51 3.38
CA LYS A 44 -15.01 2.89 3.72
C LYS A 44 -15.00 3.17 5.24
N LYS A 45 -14.10 2.51 5.98
CA LYS A 45 -13.88 2.66 7.42
C LYS A 45 -13.01 3.90 7.67
N LEU A 46 -13.64 5.08 7.67
CA LEU A 46 -12.95 6.38 7.70
C LEU A 46 -12.01 6.54 8.90
N ASP A 47 -12.52 6.33 10.11
CA ASP A 47 -11.73 6.53 11.33
C ASP A 47 -10.51 5.59 11.38
N GLN A 48 -10.72 4.31 11.06
CA GLN A 48 -9.64 3.32 11.00
C GLN A 48 -8.63 3.62 9.89
N THR A 49 -9.09 4.23 8.79
CA THR A 49 -8.20 4.69 7.72
C THR A 49 -7.31 5.82 8.22
N VAL A 50 -7.90 6.85 8.85
CA VAL A 50 -7.19 8.00 9.42
C VAL A 50 -6.19 7.52 10.48
N ASP A 51 -6.59 6.59 11.34
CA ASP A 51 -5.74 6.02 12.37
C ASP A 51 -4.58 5.18 11.81
N SER A 52 -4.72 4.63 10.61
CA SER A 52 -3.65 3.88 9.94
C SER A 52 -2.56 4.79 9.37
N ILE A 53 -2.84 6.09 9.20
CA ILE A 53 -1.88 7.05 8.65
C ILE A 53 -0.85 7.45 9.72
N TYR A 54 0.40 7.57 9.29
CA TYR A 54 1.48 8.01 10.17
C TYR A 54 1.24 9.44 10.68
N PRO A 55 1.29 9.70 12.01
CA PRO A 55 0.87 10.99 12.57
C PRO A 55 1.54 12.23 11.98
N LYS A 56 2.83 12.18 11.63
CA LYS A 56 3.52 13.35 11.04
C LYS A 56 2.93 13.73 9.67
N PHE A 57 2.26 12.82 8.96
CA PHE A 57 1.58 13.16 7.70
C PHE A 57 0.54 14.26 7.90
N PHE A 58 -0.09 14.31 9.09
CA PHE A 58 -1.12 15.30 9.39
C PHE A 58 -0.58 16.72 9.64
N THR A 59 0.74 16.94 9.56
CA THR A 59 1.32 18.29 9.49
C THR A 59 1.27 18.89 8.08
N ILE A 60 0.99 18.07 7.05
CA ILE A 60 0.79 18.54 5.67
C ILE A 60 -0.69 18.81 5.41
N VAL A 61 -1.56 17.86 5.78
CA VAL A 61 -3.01 17.93 5.65
C VAL A 61 -3.59 17.56 7.00
N ASN A 62 -4.39 18.42 7.63
CA ASN A 62 -4.90 18.09 8.96
C ASN A 62 -5.90 16.90 8.89
N LYS A 63 -6.14 16.24 10.03
CA LYS A 63 -7.00 15.04 10.08
C LYS A 63 -8.40 15.29 9.53
N GLU A 64 -9.00 16.43 9.88
CA GLU A 64 -10.37 16.78 9.47
C GLU A 64 -10.47 16.96 7.96
N GLN A 65 -9.53 17.69 7.35
CA GLN A 65 -9.42 17.85 5.90
C GLN A 65 -9.21 16.50 5.21
N PHE A 66 -8.37 15.63 5.77
CA PHE A 66 -8.15 14.29 5.20
C PHE A 66 -9.42 13.44 5.26
N THR A 67 -10.12 13.42 6.40
CA THR A 67 -11.40 12.73 6.55
C THR A 67 -12.44 13.28 5.59
N GLN A 68 -12.54 14.60 5.45
CA GLN A 68 -13.47 15.26 4.54
C GLN A 68 -13.17 14.87 3.08
N MET A 69 -11.90 14.86 2.68
CA MET A 69 -11.47 14.42 1.34
C MET A 69 -11.88 12.97 1.05
N LEU A 70 -11.69 12.06 2.02
CA LEU A 70 -12.14 10.66 1.89
C LEU A 70 -13.67 10.58 1.75
N ASN A 71 -14.40 11.35 2.56
CA ASN A 71 -15.86 11.37 2.53
C ASN A 71 -16.40 11.88 1.18
N MET A 72 -15.83 12.97 0.65
CA MET A 72 -16.17 13.48 -0.68
C MET A 72 -15.84 12.48 -1.78
N THR A 73 -14.76 11.71 -1.64
CA THR A 73 -14.38 10.67 -2.61
C THR A 73 -15.38 9.52 -2.60
N TYR A 74 -15.82 9.07 -1.43
CA TYR A 74 -16.72 7.92 -1.31
C TYR A 74 -18.18 8.21 -1.60
N ASN A 75 -18.59 9.47 -1.41
CA ASN A 75 -19.95 9.96 -1.61
C ASN A 75 -20.06 10.90 -2.82
N ASN A 76 -19.12 10.82 -3.76
CA ASN A 76 -19.17 11.60 -4.98
C ASN A 76 -20.38 11.14 -5.84
N PRO A 77 -21.29 12.04 -6.24
CA PRO A 77 -22.48 11.65 -7.01
C PRO A 77 -22.17 11.29 -8.47
N PHE A 78 -21.00 11.67 -8.98
CA PHE A 78 -20.60 11.47 -10.37
C PHE A 78 -19.64 10.29 -10.57
N VAL A 79 -18.92 9.88 -9.52
CA VAL A 79 -17.97 8.76 -9.60
C VAL A 79 -18.10 7.87 -8.39
N LYS A 80 -18.32 6.58 -8.61
CA LYS A 80 -18.20 5.58 -7.54
C LYS A 80 -16.86 4.85 -7.68
N ILE A 81 -16.01 4.98 -6.66
CA ILE A 81 -14.72 4.29 -6.59
C ILE A 81 -14.84 3.04 -5.74
N ASP A 82 -14.49 1.90 -6.32
CA ASP A 82 -14.39 0.62 -5.64
C ASP A 82 -12.93 0.11 -5.67
N VAL A 83 -12.38 -0.23 -4.49
CA VAL A 83 -11.10 -0.93 -4.41
C VAL A 83 -11.33 -2.41 -4.66
N LEU A 84 -10.86 -2.90 -5.80
CA LEU A 84 -11.03 -4.31 -6.18
C LEU A 84 -10.01 -5.18 -5.45
N ASP A 85 -8.73 -4.83 -5.60
CA ASP A 85 -7.63 -5.66 -5.14
C ASP A 85 -6.36 -4.84 -4.83
N MET A 86 -5.49 -5.41 -3.99
CA MET A 86 -4.15 -4.91 -3.71
C MET A 86 -3.18 -6.09 -3.66
N LYS A 87 -2.17 -6.08 -4.55
CA LYS A 87 -1.15 -7.14 -4.62
C LYS A 87 0.23 -6.61 -4.33
N PHE A 88 0.91 -7.13 -3.32
CA PHE A 88 2.29 -6.73 -3.03
C PHE A 88 3.24 -7.09 -4.18
N ILE A 89 4.08 -6.13 -4.56
CA ILE A 89 5.24 -6.34 -5.43
C ILE A 89 6.45 -6.65 -4.53
N SER A 90 6.69 -5.81 -3.53
CA SER A 90 7.82 -5.96 -2.61
C SER A 90 7.58 -5.24 -1.29
N VAL A 91 8.18 -5.74 -0.23
CA VAL A 91 8.30 -5.04 1.06
C VAL A 91 9.78 -4.83 1.33
N GLY A 92 10.19 -3.59 1.51
CA GLY A 92 11.56 -3.24 1.81
C GLY A 92 11.99 -3.74 3.19
N LYS A 93 13.28 -3.98 3.38
CA LYS A 93 13.83 -4.18 4.72
C LYS A 93 13.69 -2.87 5.51
N PRO A 94 13.19 -2.89 6.76
CA PRO A 94 13.11 -1.68 7.56
C PRO A 94 14.48 -1.06 7.82
N GLU A 95 14.53 0.27 7.74
CA GLU A 95 15.69 1.07 8.11
C GLU A 95 15.36 1.90 9.36
N LEU A 96 16.18 1.74 10.39
CA LEU A 96 16.10 2.56 11.60
C LEU A 96 16.74 3.92 11.35
N ILE A 97 15.97 4.98 11.53
CA ILE A 97 16.39 6.38 11.38
C ILE A 97 15.74 7.17 12.51
N GLU A 98 16.54 7.85 13.34
CA GLU A 98 16.03 8.71 14.43
C GLU A 98 15.02 8.01 15.37
N GLY A 99 15.23 6.72 15.65
CA GLY A 99 14.37 5.94 16.54
C GLY A 99 13.08 5.40 15.91
N GLU A 100 12.87 5.60 14.61
CA GLU A 100 11.74 5.06 13.85
C GLU A 100 12.23 4.15 12.72
N ASN A 101 11.48 3.08 12.44
CA ASN A 101 11.74 2.14 11.37
C ASN A 101 10.90 2.51 10.15
N PHE A 102 11.54 2.57 8.98
CA PHE A 102 10.89 2.92 7.72
C PHE A 102 11.07 1.79 6.70
N SER A 103 10.00 1.39 6.04
CA SER A 103 10.05 0.40 4.96
C SER A 103 9.24 0.86 3.76
N ILE A 104 9.89 0.91 2.59
CA ILE A 104 9.23 1.20 1.33
C ILE A 104 8.54 -0.07 0.83
N THR A 105 7.23 -0.01 0.67
CA THR A 105 6.40 -1.10 0.17
C THR A 105 5.83 -0.74 -1.19
N SER A 106 6.02 -1.62 -2.17
CA SER A 106 5.47 -1.47 -3.52
C SER A 106 4.36 -2.49 -3.73
N TYR A 107 3.28 -2.09 -4.38
CA TYR A 107 2.11 -2.93 -4.62
C TYR A 107 1.38 -2.50 -5.89
N TYR A 108 0.66 -3.42 -6.53
CA TYR A 108 -0.35 -3.08 -7.51
C TYR A 108 -1.66 -2.77 -6.80
N LEU A 109 -2.27 -1.65 -7.18
CA LEU A 109 -3.62 -1.28 -6.76
C LEU A 109 -4.56 -1.46 -7.95
N LYS A 110 -5.62 -2.26 -7.76
CA LYS A 110 -6.70 -2.40 -8.73
C LYS A 110 -7.96 -1.68 -8.25
N LEU A 111 -8.41 -0.69 -9.01
CA LEU A 111 -9.61 0.09 -8.73
C LEU A 111 -10.61 -0.04 -9.88
N LYS A 112 -11.88 0.16 -9.57
CA LYS A 112 -12.94 0.45 -10.54
C LYS A 112 -13.50 1.83 -10.23
N ALA A 113 -13.59 2.68 -11.26
CA ALA A 113 -14.26 3.97 -11.21
C ALA A 113 -15.49 3.92 -12.13
N ASP A 114 -16.66 3.76 -11.55
CA ASP A 114 -17.94 3.84 -12.26
C ASP A 114 -18.24 5.33 -12.55
N VAL A 115 -18.44 5.63 -13.83
CA VAL A 115 -18.68 6.97 -14.37
C VAL A 115 -19.98 7.01 -15.19
N SER A 116 -20.89 6.06 -14.94
CA SER A 116 -22.16 5.94 -15.68
C SER A 116 -23.06 7.17 -15.58
N SER A 117 -22.95 7.96 -14.49
CA SER A 117 -23.70 9.20 -14.31
C SER A 117 -23.06 10.42 -15.01
N MET A 118 -21.91 10.24 -15.67
CA MET A 118 -21.21 11.31 -16.38
C MET A 118 -21.59 11.37 -17.86
N ASN A 119 -21.54 12.58 -18.42
CA ASN A 119 -21.59 12.78 -19.87
C ASN A 119 -20.20 12.52 -20.50
N GLU A 120 -20.15 12.41 -21.83
CA GLU A 120 -18.93 12.07 -22.56
C GLU A 120 -17.77 13.06 -22.36
N GLN A 121 -18.06 14.36 -22.23
CA GLN A 121 -17.03 15.36 -21.96
C GLN A 121 -16.40 15.16 -20.57
N MET A 122 -17.22 14.88 -19.56
CA MET A 122 -16.76 14.55 -18.21
C MET A 122 -15.97 13.24 -18.19
N LYS A 123 -16.47 12.19 -18.86
CA LYS A 123 -15.76 10.91 -18.98
C LYS A 123 -14.37 11.10 -19.60
N LYS A 124 -14.25 11.89 -20.67
CA LYS A 124 -12.96 12.22 -21.30
C LYS A 124 -12.01 12.92 -20.32
N SER A 125 -12.51 13.90 -19.58
CA SER A 125 -11.73 14.67 -18.61
C SER A 125 -11.23 13.77 -17.46
N VAL A 126 -12.07 12.84 -16.99
CA VAL A 126 -11.69 11.82 -16.01
C VAL A 126 -10.64 10.87 -16.56
N SER A 127 -10.79 10.41 -17.81
CA SER A 127 -9.79 9.56 -18.46
C SER A 127 -8.42 10.21 -18.46
N GLU A 128 -8.33 11.47 -18.92
CA GLU A 128 -7.08 12.23 -18.96
C GLU A 128 -6.46 12.40 -17.57
N MET A 129 -7.29 12.64 -16.54
CA MET A 129 -6.85 12.75 -15.15
C MET A 129 -6.31 11.41 -14.62
N LEU A 130 -7.02 10.31 -14.87
CA LEU A 130 -6.61 8.97 -14.45
C LEU A 130 -5.31 8.55 -15.15
N GLU A 131 -5.20 8.78 -16.46
CA GLU A 131 -3.98 8.49 -17.23
C GLU A 131 -2.80 9.33 -16.75
N LYS A 132 -3.03 10.62 -16.43
CA LYS A 132 -1.99 11.48 -15.87
C LYS A 132 -1.50 10.97 -14.52
N LYS A 133 -2.42 10.51 -13.66
CA LYS A 133 -2.11 10.02 -12.32
C LYS A 133 -1.45 8.64 -12.30
N TYR A 134 -2.02 7.69 -13.05
CA TYR A 134 -1.66 6.27 -12.98
C TYR A 134 -0.83 5.78 -14.18
N GLY A 135 -0.73 6.60 -15.24
CA GLY A 135 -0.08 6.25 -16.51
C GLY A 135 -1.07 5.67 -17.52
N LYS A 136 -0.84 5.98 -18.81
CA LYS A 136 -1.70 5.54 -19.93
C LYS A 136 -1.93 4.03 -20.01
N GLY A 137 -0.90 3.24 -19.71
CA GLY A 137 -0.99 1.77 -19.73
C GLY A 137 -1.68 1.15 -18.51
N SER A 138 -2.08 1.96 -17.54
CA SER A 138 -2.65 1.51 -16.27
C SER A 138 -4.16 1.73 -16.18
N VAL A 139 -4.79 2.30 -17.21
CA VAL A 139 -6.22 2.69 -17.23
C VAL A 139 -6.89 2.07 -18.45
N GLU A 140 -7.99 1.36 -18.23
CA GLU A 140 -8.79 0.71 -19.27
C GLU A 140 -10.25 1.14 -19.11
N TYR A 141 -10.90 1.57 -20.20
CA TYR A 141 -12.33 1.86 -20.19
C TYR A 141 -13.15 0.64 -20.59
N LEU A 142 -14.09 0.24 -19.73
CA LEU A 142 -15.05 -0.83 -19.96
C LEU A 142 -16.39 -0.22 -20.40
N ALA A 143 -16.60 -0.10 -21.71
CA ALA A 143 -17.79 0.52 -22.29
C ALA A 143 -19.11 -0.12 -21.83
N LYS A 144 -19.14 -1.45 -21.61
CA LYS A 144 -20.34 -2.16 -21.14
C LYS A 144 -20.76 -1.82 -19.71
N GLU A 145 -19.82 -1.32 -18.92
CA GLU A 145 -20.02 -1.02 -17.49
C GLU A 145 -19.94 0.48 -17.20
N ASP A 146 -19.74 1.31 -18.24
CA ASP A 146 -19.41 2.74 -18.14
C ASP A 146 -18.43 3.02 -16.99
N ALA A 147 -17.32 2.27 -16.97
CA ALA A 147 -16.37 2.29 -15.87
C ALA A 147 -14.92 2.21 -16.34
N TYR A 148 -14.03 2.86 -15.60
CA TYR A 148 -12.59 2.69 -15.76
C TYR A 148 -12.06 1.63 -14.79
N ILE A 149 -11.28 0.68 -15.29
CA ILE A 149 -10.43 -0.19 -14.49
C ILE A 149 -9.04 0.42 -14.45
N ILE A 150 -8.55 0.66 -13.24
CA ILE A 150 -7.19 1.14 -13.00
C ILE A 150 -6.41 -0.01 -12.39
N ASN A 151 -5.25 -0.34 -12.94
CA ASN A 151 -4.31 -1.29 -12.37
C ASN A 151 -2.90 -0.70 -12.42
N ALA A 152 -2.47 -0.09 -11.32
CA ALA A 152 -1.28 0.73 -11.29
C ALA A 152 -0.29 0.27 -10.20
N PRO A 153 1.03 0.31 -10.47
CA PRO A 153 2.03 0.13 -9.43
C PRO A 153 2.09 1.38 -8.55
N MET A 154 1.96 1.17 -7.25
CA MET A 154 1.95 2.18 -6.20
C MET A 154 3.09 1.94 -5.21
N LYS A 155 3.48 2.99 -4.50
CA LYS A 155 4.41 2.92 -3.38
C LYS A 155 3.78 3.55 -2.13
N MET A 156 4.10 2.99 -0.97
CA MET A 156 3.87 3.58 0.34
C MET A 156 5.09 3.37 1.23
N VAL A 157 5.24 4.22 2.24
CA VAL A 157 6.22 4.02 3.31
C VAL A 157 5.48 3.54 4.56
N ALA A 158 5.82 2.36 5.04
CA ALA A 158 5.41 1.87 6.35
C ALA A 158 6.37 2.41 7.41
N VAL A 159 5.83 2.93 8.52
CA VAL A 159 6.59 3.54 9.61
C VAL A 159 6.20 2.91 10.94
N SER A 160 7.18 2.54 11.77
CA SER A 160 6.95 1.93 13.08
C SER A 160 8.04 2.27 14.09
N LYS A 161 7.67 2.51 15.35
CA LYS A 161 8.64 2.69 16.44
C LYS A 161 9.16 1.35 16.98
N ASP A 162 8.36 0.30 16.93
CA ASP A 162 8.60 -0.97 17.64
C ASP A 162 8.64 -2.20 16.72
N LYS A 163 8.47 -2.00 15.41
CA LYS A 163 8.35 -3.02 14.36
C LYS A 163 7.11 -3.93 14.47
N LYS A 164 6.19 -3.62 15.38
CA LYS A 164 4.93 -4.37 15.56
C LYS A 164 3.77 -3.57 14.99
N ASP A 165 3.67 -2.30 15.38
CA ASP A 165 2.62 -1.41 14.93
C ASP A 165 3.13 -0.52 13.81
N TRP A 166 2.67 -0.81 12.58
CA TRP A 166 3.04 -0.07 11.38
C TRP A 166 1.91 0.85 10.94
N LYS A 167 2.25 2.13 10.74
CA LYS A 167 1.43 3.15 10.10
C LYS A 167 1.92 3.41 8.68
N VAL A 168 1.11 4.04 7.85
CA VAL A 168 1.41 4.22 6.43
C VAL A 168 1.51 5.68 6.02
N VAL A 169 2.37 5.97 5.06
CA VAL A 169 2.51 7.26 4.38
C VAL A 169 2.42 7.03 2.88
N PHE A 170 1.60 7.81 2.18
CA PHE A 170 1.53 7.79 0.72
C PHE A 170 2.85 8.30 0.14
N ALA A 171 3.44 7.52 -0.76
CA ALA A 171 4.70 7.87 -1.41
C ALA A 171 4.46 8.34 -2.85
N ASP A 172 3.63 9.36 -3.01
CA ASP A 172 3.33 9.95 -4.31
C ASP A 172 4.40 10.98 -4.70
N LYS A 173 4.85 10.93 -5.95
CA LYS A 173 5.84 11.85 -6.50
C LYS A 173 5.32 13.28 -6.53
N GLU A 174 4.01 13.46 -6.75
CA GLU A 174 3.37 14.79 -6.77
C GLU A 174 3.52 15.52 -5.43
N TYR A 175 3.63 14.79 -4.33
CA TYR A 175 3.78 15.34 -2.98
C TYR A 175 5.22 15.31 -2.44
N LYS A 176 6.22 15.03 -3.29
CA LYS A 176 7.61 14.85 -2.85
C LYS A 176 8.14 16.04 -2.03
N LYS A 177 7.78 17.28 -2.39
CA LYS A 177 8.20 18.49 -1.65
C LYS A 177 7.60 18.53 -0.25
N GLN A 178 6.32 18.20 -0.10
CA GLN A 178 5.62 18.21 1.17
C GLN A 178 6.06 17.05 2.07
N LEU A 179 6.39 15.89 1.48
CA LEU A 179 6.89 14.72 2.21
C LEU A 179 8.23 14.97 2.93
N THR A 180 8.98 16.02 2.57
CA THR A 180 10.18 16.45 3.33
C THR A 180 9.90 16.79 4.79
N LYS A 181 8.66 17.15 5.12
CA LYS A 181 8.22 17.42 6.51
C LYS A 181 7.86 16.15 7.29
N VAL A 182 7.77 15.00 6.62
CA VAL A 182 7.19 13.75 7.17
C VAL A 182 8.20 12.61 7.17
N LEU A 183 8.96 12.48 6.08
CA LEU A 183 9.89 11.38 5.86
C LEU A 183 11.34 11.89 5.90
N PRO A 184 12.27 11.11 6.49
CA PRO A 184 13.69 11.44 6.42
C PRO A 184 14.20 11.49 4.99
N LYS A 185 15.18 12.38 4.71
CA LYS A 185 15.81 12.53 3.39
C LYS A 185 16.27 11.19 2.80
N LYS A 186 16.88 10.33 3.62
CA LYS A 186 17.36 8.99 3.21
C LYS A 186 16.25 8.10 2.64
N ILE A 187 15.01 8.24 3.08
CA ILE A 187 13.85 7.51 2.54
C ILE A 187 13.34 8.18 1.27
N LEU A 188 13.26 9.52 1.25
CA LEU A 188 12.81 10.29 0.10
C LEU A 188 13.69 10.12 -1.14
N ASP A 189 15.00 9.95 -0.95
CA ASP A 189 15.96 9.73 -2.05
C ASP A 189 15.76 8.37 -2.75
N LYS A 190 14.98 7.45 -2.16
CA LYS A 190 14.68 6.10 -2.70
C LYS A 190 13.31 5.99 -3.37
N LEU A 191 12.48 7.05 -3.30
CA LEU A 191 11.12 7.08 -3.87
C LEU A 191 11.13 7.52 -5.33
#